data_AF-A0A0B7GR36-F1
#
_entry.id   AF-A0A0B7GR36-F1
#
_cell.length_a   1.000
_cell.length_b   1.000
_cell.length_c   1.000
_cell.angle_alpha   90.00
_cell.angle_beta   90.00
_cell.angle_gamma   90.00
#
_symmetry.space_group_name_H-M   'P 1'
#
loop_
_entity.id
_entity.type
_entity.pdbx_description
1 polymer ?
#
loop_
_entity_poly.entity_id
_entity_poly.type
_entity_poly.pdbx_seq_one_letter_code
_entity_poly.pdbx_strand_id
1 'polypeptide(L)'
;MGFIRKEIGEREKKLLEDFSIEEKELALPFLLEDEKRGIFLCVKQFRIGEGKYQVLAMMLGGHLLEFRLEEERADRYPVRNEEDQSVKGLSTETISQLVIPKVLKGREDKIVTVIQHALSQINPYYDTKIREVNHVEYR
;
A
#
# COMPACT_ATOMS: atom_id res chain seq x y z
N MET A 1 4.76 9.21 -9.90
CA MET A 1 3.80 8.10 -10.01
C MET A 1 2.41 8.69 -9.88
N GLY A 2 1.41 8.13 -10.57
CA GLY A 2 0.11 8.78 -10.74
C GLY A 2 -1.03 7.99 -10.12
N PHE A 3 -0.89 7.59 -8.86
CA PHE A 3 -1.93 6.84 -8.16
C PHE A 3 -3.20 7.69 -7.97
N ILE A 4 -4.35 7.13 -8.29
CA ILE A 4 -5.67 7.73 -8.05
C ILE A 4 -6.52 6.78 -7.22
N ARG A 5 -7.50 7.34 -6.49
CA ARG A 5 -8.54 6.52 -5.86
C ARG A 5 -9.53 6.07 -6.91
N LYS A 6 -9.75 4.77 -6.97
CA LYS A 6 -10.64 4.13 -7.92
C LYS A 6 -11.73 3.38 -7.19
N GLU A 7 -12.99 3.79 -7.40
CA GLU A 7 -14.14 3.03 -6.92
C GLU A 7 -14.16 1.63 -7.54
N ILE A 8 -14.62 0.65 -6.78
CA ILE A 8 -14.64 -0.75 -7.20
C ILE A 8 -15.84 -0.97 -8.14
N GLY A 9 -15.58 -0.95 -9.45
CA GLY A 9 -16.52 -1.34 -10.49
C GLY A 9 -16.30 -2.79 -10.96
N GLU A 10 -17.03 -3.22 -11.99
CA GLU A 10 -16.96 -4.60 -12.51
C GLU A 10 -15.53 -5.03 -12.91
N ARG A 11 -14.74 -4.11 -13.48
CA ARG A 11 -13.35 -4.36 -13.87
C ARG A 11 -12.50 -4.67 -12.64
N GLU A 12 -12.62 -3.87 -11.59
CA GLU A 12 -11.85 -4.02 -10.37
C GLU A 12 -12.27 -5.27 -9.60
N LYS A 13 -13.57 -5.61 -9.61
CA LYS A 13 -14.08 -6.88 -9.04
C LYS A 13 -13.45 -8.08 -9.71
N LYS A 14 -13.47 -8.13 -11.04
CA LYS A 14 -12.84 -9.21 -11.80
C LYS A 14 -11.34 -9.31 -11.53
N LEU A 15 -10.67 -8.16 -11.42
CA LEU A 15 -9.25 -8.13 -11.07
C LEU A 15 -9.00 -8.73 -9.67
N LEU A 16 -9.81 -8.37 -8.68
CA LEU A 16 -9.71 -8.93 -7.33
C LEU A 16 -9.95 -10.45 -7.34
N GLU A 17 -10.96 -10.91 -8.09
CA GLU A 17 -11.25 -12.34 -8.29
C GLU A 17 -10.09 -13.11 -8.94
N ASP A 18 -9.46 -12.55 -9.99
CA ASP A 18 -8.30 -13.14 -10.67
C ASP A 18 -7.12 -13.38 -9.70
N PHE A 19 -7.02 -12.58 -8.64
CA PHE A 19 -6.03 -12.71 -7.57
C PHE A 19 -6.56 -13.38 -6.29
N SER A 20 -7.75 -13.99 -6.35
CA SER A 20 -8.40 -14.65 -5.21
C SER A 20 -8.57 -13.74 -3.99
N ILE A 21 -8.93 -12.47 -4.24
CA ILE A 21 -9.24 -11.48 -3.21
C ILE A 21 -10.75 -11.24 -3.24
N GLU A 22 -11.43 -11.48 -2.12
CA GLU A 22 -12.85 -11.19 -2.01
C GLU A 22 -13.06 -9.73 -1.58
N GLU A 23 -14.05 -9.03 -2.16
CA GLU A 23 -14.36 -7.63 -1.81
C GLU A 23 -14.60 -7.43 -0.31
N LYS A 24 -15.20 -8.43 0.37
CA LYS A 24 -15.48 -8.39 1.80
C LYS A 24 -14.21 -8.36 2.68
N GLU A 25 -13.06 -8.73 2.13
CA GLU A 25 -11.76 -8.66 2.82
C GLU A 25 -11.17 -7.25 2.81
N LEU A 26 -11.71 -6.35 1.98
CA LEU A 26 -11.16 -5.00 1.80
C LEU A 26 -11.54 -4.08 2.96
N ALA A 27 -10.53 -3.38 3.48
CA ALA A 27 -10.68 -2.36 4.51
C ALA A 27 -11.26 -1.04 3.98
N LEU A 28 -11.09 -0.79 2.67
CA LEU A 28 -11.47 0.45 2.00
C LEU A 28 -12.43 0.13 0.85
N PRO A 29 -13.42 1.01 0.58
CA PRO A 29 -14.37 0.82 -0.52
C PRO A 29 -13.78 1.19 -1.90
N PHE A 30 -12.47 1.43 -1.98
CA PHE A 30 -11.76 1.84 -3.18
C PHE A 30 -10.40 1.16 -3.26
N LEU A 31 -9.87 1.08 -4.47
CA LEU A 31 -8.49 0.71 -4.75
C LEU A 31 -7.67 1.96 -5.06
N LEU A 32 -6.35 1.86 -4.94
CA LEU A 32 -5.45 2.84 -5.53
C LEU A 32 -4.88 2.30 -6.83
N GLU A 33 -4.99 3.07 -7.90
CA GLU A 33 -4.64 2.65 -9.26
C GLU A 33 -3.60 3.60 -9.88
N ASP A 34 -2.51 3.05 -10.42
CA ASP A 34 -1.66 3.70 -11.42
C ASP A 34 -1.78 2.88 -12.72
N GLU A 35 -2.80 3.21 -13.52
CA GLU A 35 -3.20 2.46 -14.71
C GLU A 35 -2.06 2.37 -15.74
N LYS A 36 -1.30 3.47 -15.92
CA LYS A 36 -0.16 3.54 -16.85
C LYS A 36 0.91 2.49 -16.54
N ARG A 37 1.04 2.13 -15.27
CA ARG A 37 2.02 1.16 -14.78
C ARG A 37 1.40 -0.19 -14.45
N GLY A 38 0.09 -0.35 -14.62
CA GLY A 38 -0.65 -1.57 -14.26
C GLY A 38 -0.50 -1.92 -12.79
N ILE A 39 -0.56 -0.90 -11.91
CA ILE A 39 -0.40 -1.08 -10.46
C ILE A 39 -1.74 -0.83 -9.78
N PHE A 40 -2.15 -1.78 -8.94
CA PHE A 40 -3.36 -1.69 -8.14
C PHE A 40 -3.03 -2.07 -6.71
N LEU A 41 -3.32 -1.20 -5.75
CA LEU A 41 -3.17 -1.46 -4.33
C LEU A 41 -4.53 -1.61 -3.68
N CYS A 42 -4.73 -2.70 -2.95
CA CYS A 42 -5.86 -2.93 -2.08
C CYS A 42 -5.40 -3.11 -0.63
N VAL A 43 -6.23 -2.69 0.32
CA VAL A 43 -5.96 -2.82 1.76
C VAL A 43 -6.84 -3.94 2.29
N LYS A 44 -6.25 -5.04 2.77
CA LYS A 44 -6.99 -6.10 3.46
C LYS A 44 -6.97 -5.84 4.96
N GLN A 45 -8.15 -5.80 5.61
CA GLN A 45 -8.17 -5.60 7.05
C GLN A 45 -8.05 -6.94 7.78
N PHE A 46 -7.01 -7.09 8.61
CA PHE A 46 -6.97 -8.15 9.63
C PHE A 46 -7.00 -7.49 11.01
N ARG A 47 -8.07 -7.74 11.78
CA ARG A 47 -8.07 -7.47 13.23
C ARG A 47 -7.77 -8.78 13.95
N ILE A 48 -6.60 -8.92 14.55
CA ILE A 48 -6.32 -9.99 15.51
C ILE A 48 -5.68 -9.37 16.76
N GLY A 49 -6.43 -9.31 17.86
CA GLY A 49 -5.94 -8.84 19.18
C GLY A 49 -5.81 -7.32 19.36
N GLU A 50 -5.04 -6.91 20.38
CA GLU A 50 -4.80 -5.50 20.76
C GLU A 50 -3.83 -4.75 19.82
N GLY A 51 -3.14 -5.46 18.92
CA GLY A 51 -2.25 -4.87 17.92
C GLY A 51 -2.98 -4.48 16.63
N LYS A 52 -2.78 -3.26 16.14
CA LYS A 52 -3.29 -2.81 14.83
C LYS A 52 -2.22 -3.04 13.76
N TYR A 53 -2.25 -4.18 13.07
CA TYR A 53 -1.47 -4.38 11.85
C TYR A 53 -2.39 -4.37 10.62
N GLN A 54 -1.89 -3.86 9.49
CA GLN A 54 -2.61 -3.88 8.22
C GLN A 54 -1.88 -4.78 7.24
N VAL A 55 -2.61 -5.66 6.55
CA VAL A 55 -2.05 -6.44 5.44
C VAL A 55 -2.54 -5.82 4.16
N LEU A 56 -1.62 -5.39 3.32
CA LEU A 56 -1.94 -4.81 2.04
C LEU A 56 -1.52 -5.76 0.94
N ALA A 57 -2.29 -5.77 -0.13
CA ALA A 57 -1.95 -6.52 -1.31
C ALA A 57 -1.85 -5.57 -2.50
N MET A 58 -0.75 -5.67 -3.23
CA MET A 58 -0.48 -4.86 -4.40
C MET A 58 -0.31 -5.76 -5.60
N MET A 59 -1.10 -5.50 -6.64
CA MET A 59 -0.92 -6.09 -7.95
C MET A 59 0.02 -5.20 -8.74
N LEU A 60 1.18 -5.72 -9.13
CA LEU A 60 2.21 -5.02 -9.89
C LEU A 60 2.55 -5.83 -11.14
N GLY A 61 2.15 -5.32 -12.31
CA GLY A 61 2.48 -5.96 -13.60
C GLY A 61 1.95 -7.39 -13.71
N GLY A 62 0.74 -7.64 -13.19
CA GLY A 62 0.12 -8.97 -13.21
C GLY A 62 0.56 -9.91 -12.09
N HIS A 63 1.33 -9.43 -11.11
CA HIS A 63 1.73 -10.24 -9.97
C HIS A 63 1.23 -9.68 -8.64
N LEU A 64 0.79 -10.57 -7.75
CA LEU A 64 0.37 -10.22 -6.40
C LEU A 64 1.57 -10.15 -5.45
N LEU A 65 1.75 -8.99 -4.85
CA LEU A 65 2.63 -8.72 -3.72
C LEU A 65 1.76 -8.61 -2.47
N GLU A 66 2.24 -9.11 -1.34
CA GLU A 66 1.56 -8.91 -0.05
C GLU A 66 2.56 -8.34 0.94
N PHE A 67 2.13 -7.39 1.75
CA PHE A 67 2.98 -6.79 2.75
C PHE A 67 2.21 -6.41 4.00
N ARG A 68 2.88 -6.56 5.15
CA ARG A 68 2.36 -6.19 6.46
C ARG A 68 2.98 -4.87 6.88
N LEU A 69 2.13 -3.90 7.23
CA LEU A 69 2.54 -2.64 7.82
C LEU A 69 2.32 -2.62 9.32
N GLU A 70 3.32 -2.11 10.02
CA GLU A 70 3.29 -1.76 11.43
C GLU A 70 3.54 -0.27 11.58
N GLU A 71 2.56 0.42 12.17
CA GLU A 71 2.61 1.87 12.39
C GLU A 71 3.54 2.18 13.57
N GLU A 72 4.76 2.63 13.26
CA GLU A 72 5.72 3.08 14.26
C GLU A 72 5.43 4.53 14.65
N ARG A 73 4.29 4.78 15.32
CA ARG A 73 3.88 6.10 15.85
C ARG A 73 3.89 7.23 14.80
N ALA A 74 2.71 7.74 14.45
CA ALA A 74 2.59 9.05 13.83
C ALA A 74 3.12 10.16 14.77
N ASP A 75 4.43 10.41 14.75
CA ASP A 75 4.99 11.62 15.34
C ASP A 75 4.36 12.80 14.59
N ARG A 76 3.44 13.50 15.26
CA ARG A 76 2.78 14.70 14.75
C ARG A 76 3.83 15.79 14.59
N TYR A 77 4.54 15.77 13.47
CA TYR A 77 5.37 16.86 13.04
C TYR A 77 4.88 17.36 11.68
N PRO A 78 4.59 18.67 11.57
CA PRO A 78 4.07 19.23 10.34
C PRO A 78 5.20 19.36 9.30
N VAL A 79 5.09 18.67 8.16
CA VAL A 79 5.83 19.05 6.95
C VAL A 79 4.91 19.96 6.15
N ARG A 80 5.32 21.23 6.02
CA ARG A 80 4.54 22.25 5.31
C ARG A 80 4.70 22.00 3.81
N ASN A 81 3.60 21.71 3.13
CA ASN A 81 3.59 21.57 1.69
C ASN A 81 3.73 22.97 1.06
N GLU A 82 4.77 23.19 0.26
CA GLU A 82 5.14 24.52 -0.26
C GLU A 82 4.18 25.04 -1.33
N GLU A 83 3.43 24.15 -1.99
CA GLU A 83 2.53 24.52 -3.09
C GLU A 83 1.16 25.06 -2.61
N ASP A 84 0.66 24.62 -1.45
CA ASP A 84 -0.71 24.91 -1.00
C ASP A 84 -0.82 25.38 0.47
N GLN A 85 0.31 25.54 1.17
CA GLN A 85 0.38 25.85 2.61
C GLN A 85 -0.32 24.84 3.53
N SER A 86 -0.78 23.70 3.00
CA SER A 86 -1.33 22.61 3.81
C SER A 86 -0.19 21.94 4.60
N VAL A 87 -0.50 21.56 5.83
CA VAL A 87 0.41 20.79 6.66
C VAL A 87 0.05 19.33 6.45
N LYS A 88 0.86 18.58 5.70
CA LYS A 88 0.78 17.12 5.75
C LYS A 88 1.62 16.63 6.92
N GLY A 89 1.05 15.76 7.74
CA GLY A 89 1.83 15.00 8.71
C GLY A 89 2.73 13.99 8.00
N LEU A 90 3.66 13.39 8.74
CA LEU A 90 4.47 12.28 8.25
C LEU A 90 4.10 11.01 9.02
N SER A 91 3.62 10.00 8.31
CA SER A 91 3.45 8.64 8.85
C SER A 91 4.72 7.86 8.56
N THR A 92 5.39 7.41 9.62
CA THR A 92 6.55 6.51 9.49
C THR A 92 6.07 5.08 9.73
N GLU A 93 6.29 4.23 8.73
CA GLU A 93 5.80 2.86 8.73
C GLU A 93 6.97 1.90 8.59
N THR A 94 6.85 0.73 9.21
CA THR A 94 7.74 -0.41 9.01
C THR A 94 6.99 -1.50 8.25
N ILE A 95 7.61 -2.02 7.18
CA ILE A 95 7.09 -3.23 6.51
C ILE A 95 7.66 -4.44 7.26
N SER A 96 6.87 -5.04 8.15
CA SER A 96 7.36 -6.17 8.95
C SER A 96 7.48 -7.47 8.17
N GLN A 97 6.71 -7.62 7.08
CA GLN A 97 6.84 -8.73 6.15
C GLN A 97 6.47 -8.25 4.73
N LEU A 98 7.30 -8.59 3.74
CA LEU A 98 7.08 -8.31 2.33
C LEU A 98 7.23 -9.62 1.53
N VAL A 99 6.13 -10.09 0.95
CA VAL A 99 6.07 -11.31 0.13
C VAL A 99 6.08 -10.92 -1.35
N ILE A 100 7.15 -11.32 -2.04
CA ILE A 100 7.43 -10.94 -3.42
C ILE A 100 7.43 -12.19 -4.32
N PRO A 101 6.77 -12.15 -5.50
CA PRO A 101 6.94 -13.17 -6.52
C PRO A 101 8.41 -13.34 -6.91
N LYS A 102 8.90 -14.58 -7.03
CA LYS A 102 10.31 -14.86 -7.41
C LYS A 102 10.79 -14.14 -8.66
N VAL A 103 9.89 -13.89 -9.62
CA VAL A 103 10.19 -13.19 -10.88
C VAL A 103 10.60 -11.72 -10.69
N LEU A 104 10.25 -11.14 -9.53
CA LEU A 104 10.56 -9.75 -9.16
C LEU A 104 11.72 -9.65 -8.16
N LYS A 105 12.42 -10.75 -7.87
CA LYS A 105 13.61 -10.76 -7.02
C LYS A 105 14.69 -9.80 -7.54
N GLY A 106 15.32 -9.04 -6.65
CA GLY A 106 16.28 -7.99 -6.97
C GLY A 106 15.62 -6.63 -7.29
N ARG A 107 14.30 -6.50 -7.12
CA ARG A 107 13.56 -5.24 -7.34
C ARG A 107 12.95 -4.67 -6.05
N GLU A 108 13.44 -5.11 -4.89
CA GLU A 108 12.89 -4.81 -3.57
C GLU A 108 12.80 -3.29 -3.35
N ASP A 109 13.89 -2.55 -3.56
CA ASP A 109 13.92 -1.09 -3.36
C ASP A 109 12.88 -0.36 -4.23
N LYS A 110 12.70 -0.84 -5.47
CA LYS A 110 11.71 -0.28 -6.39
C LYS A 110 10.29 -0.60 -5.91
N ILE A 111 10.05 -1.81 -5.42
CA ILE A 111 8.76 -2.22 -4.85
C ILE A 111 8.44 -1.39 -3.61
N VAL A 112 9.41 -1.20 -2.70
CA VAL A 112 9.25 -0.38 -1.50
C VAL A 112 8.92 1.07 -1.86
N THR A 113 9.60 1.63 -2.87
CA THR A 113 9.30 2.97 -3.39
C THR A 113 7.87 3.07 -3.92
N VAL A 114 7.42 2.06 -4.67
CA VAL A 114 6.04 1.98 -5.19
C VAL A 114 5.02 1.90 -4.06
N ILE A 115 5.27 1.05 -3.05
CA ILE A 115 4.45 0.91 -1.85
C ILE A 115 4.32 2.25 -1.13
N GLN A 116 5.44 2.93 -0.87
CA GLN A 116 5.45 4.23 -0.19
C GLN A 116 4.59 5.27 -0.93
N HIS A 117 4.76 5.38 -2.25
CA HIS A 117 3.96 6.30 -3.07
C HIS A 117 2.47 5.97 -3.10
N ALA A 118 2.11 4.68 -3.06
CA ALA A 118 0.72 4.28 -3.02
C ALA A 118 0.11 4.62 -1.65
N LEU A 119 0.78 4.30 -0.55
CA LEU A 119 0.32 4.60 0.81
C LEU A 119 0.07 6.09 1.03
N SER A 120 0.94 6.96 0.49
CA SER A 120 0.77 8.41 0.59
C SER A 120 -0.50 8.94 -0.11
N GLN A 121 -1.18 8.13 -0.93
CA GLN A 121 -2.48 8.50 -1.53
C GLN A 121 -3.69 8.02 -0.70
N ILE A 122 -3.49 7.11 0.26
CA ILE A 122 -4.57 6.61 1.12
C ILE A 122 -5.06 7.72 2.05
N ASN A 123 -4.14 8.52 2.61
CA ASN A 123 -4.46 9.61 3.50
C ASN A 123 -3.96 10.94 2.91
N PRO A 124 -4.84 11.88 2.53
CA PRO A 124 -4.40 13.13 1.92
C PRO A 124 -3.69 14.05 2.92
N TYR A 125 -3.84 13.78 4.22
CA TYR A 125 -3.25 14.59 5.30
C TYR A 125 -1.89 14.08 5.76
N TYR A 126 -1.43 12.91 5.31
CA TYR A 126 -0.15 12.35 5.74
C TYR A 126 0.63 11.84 4.54
N ASP A 127 1.89 12.24 4.42
CA ASP A 127 2.85 11.52 3.60
C ASP A 127 3.28 10.24 4.33
N THR A 128 3.66 9.23 3.58
CA THR A 128 4.15 7.97 4.14
C THR A 128 5.64 7.84 3.86
N LYS A 129 6.40 7.44 4.89
CA LYS A 129 7.80 7.05 4.76
C LYS A 129 7.97 5.64 5.28
N ILE A 130 8.48 4.74 4.43
CA ILE A 130 8.89 3.41 4.86
C ILE A 130 10.29 3.53 5.46
N ARG A 131 10.42 3.22 6.75
CA ARG A 131 11.70 3.29 7.46
C ARG A 131 12.53 2.04 7.23
N GLU A 132 11.90 0.88 7.35
CA GLU A 132 12.56 -0.41 7.33
C GLU A 132 11.66 -1.48 6.71
N VAL A 133 12.30 -2.50 6.15
CA VAL A 133 11.67 -3.74 5.71
C VAL A 133 12.33 -4.89 6.47
N ASN A 134 11.63 -5.46 7.45
CA ASN A 134 12.23 -6.42 8.38
C ASN A 134 12.45 -7.80 7.76
N HIS A 135 11.53 -8.22 6.89
CA HIS A 135 11.56 -9.54 6.29
C HIS A 135 11.06 -9.53 4.86
N VAL A 136 11.84 -10.12 3.95
CA VAL A 136 11.46 -10.34 2.55
C VAL A 136 11.38 -11.84 2.27
N GLU A 137 10.22 -12.27 1.81
CA GLU A 137 9.94 -13.66 1.44
C GLU A 137 9.68 -13.74 -0.07
N TYR A 138 10.15 -14.81 -0.72
CA TYR A 138 9.94 -15.02 -2.15
C TYR A 138 9.02 -16.21 -2.43
N ARG A 139 7.88 -15.96 -3.08
CA ARG A 139 6.93 -17.01 -3.51
C ARG A 139 7.06 -17.34 -4.99
#